data_AF-N9Q4H9-F1
#
_entry.id   AF-N9Q4H9-F1
#
_cell.length_a   1.000
_cell.length_b   1.000
_cell.length_c   1.000
_cell.angle_alpha   90.00
_cell.angle_beta   90.00
_cell.angle_gamma   90.00
#
_symmetry.space_group_name_H-M   'P 1'
#
loop_
_entity.id
_entity.type
_entity.pdbx_description
1 polymer ?
#
loop_
_entity_poly.entity_id
_entity_poly.type
_entity_poly.pdbx_seq_one_letter_code
_entity_poly.pdbx_strand_id
1 'polypeptide(L)'
;MQQPEQQEMKNKLMQGIKAIEQLFAIAEGKTEQSFVVRKFLLGCFDSQKFKFDLTEFRKLDSSVFQACVSVLEIERLESNLVDEYLDSPEYQALAKKWELLESWAEVLEFKKEARTVRFS
;
A
#
# COMPACT_ATOMS: atom_id res chain seq x y z
N MET A 1 32.60 -4.14 -9.45
CA MET A 1 31.79 -4.78 -8.39
C MET A 1 30.31 -4.34 -8.38
N GLN A 2 29.84 -3.46 -9.27
CA GLN A 2 28.49 -2.87 -9.22
C GLN A 2 27.32 -3.77 -9.72
N GLN A 3 27.58 -4.90 -10.37
CA GLN A 3 26.53 -5.69 -11.05
C GLN A 3 25.58 -6.51 -10.14
N PRO A 4 26.01 -7.15 -9.03
CA PRO A 4 25.11 -7.96 -8.21
C PRO A 4 24.19 -7.13 -7.30
N GLU A 5 24.67 -6.02 -6.75
CA GLU A 5 23.86 -5.14 -5.88
C GLU A 5 22.69 -4.50 -6.64
N GLN A 6 22.93 -4.04 -7.87
CA GLN A 6 21.85 -3.47 -8.70
C GLN A 6 20.82 -4.52 -9.13
N GLN A 7 21.25 -5.76 -9.39
CA GLN A 7 20.30 -6.83 -9.71
C GLN A 7 19.42 -7.19 -8.50
N GLU A 8 20.00 -7.21 -7.29
CA GLU A 8 19.24 -7.45 -6.07
C GLU A 8 18.21 -6.34 -5.81
N MET A 9 18.59 -5.07 -6.00
CA MET A 9 17.68 -3.93 -5.86
C MET A 9 16.52 -4.02 -6.87
N LYS A 10 16.80 -4.37 -8.13
CA LYS A 10 15.75 -4.59 -9.15
C LYS A 10 14.81 -5.73 -8.76
N ASN A 11 15.33 -6.80 -8.18
CA ASN A 11 14.51 -7.92 -7.71
C ASN A 11 13.60 -7.50 -6.55
N LYS A 12 14.12 -6.73 -5.58
CA LYS A 12 13.35 -6.18 -4.45
C LYS A 12 12.24 -5.25 -4.91
N LEU A 13 12.55 -4.38 -5.88
CA LEU A 13 11.57 -3.50 -6.52
C LEU A 13 10.44 -4.34 -7.13
N MET A 14 10.76 -5.29 -8.02
CA MET A 14 9.76 -6.13 -8.66
C MET A 14 8.90 -6.93 -7.65
N GLN A 15 9.50 -7.36 -6.53
CA GLN A 15 8.76 -8.06 -5.47
C GLN A 15 7.76 -7.15 -4.76
N GLY A 16 8.16 -5.95 -4.34
CA GLY A 16 7.23 -5.06 -3.64
C GLY A 16 6.14 -4.50 -4.57
N ILE A 17 6.37 -4.39 -5.88
CA ILE A 17 5.31 -4.04 -6.86
C ILE A 17 4.25 -5.14 -6.92
N LYS A 18 4.68 -6.40 -7.07
CA LYS A 18 3.77 -7.55 -7.04
C LYS A 18 3.02 -7.61 -5.70
N ALA A 19 3.71 -7.28 -4.61
CA ALA A 19 3.10 -7.19 -3.30
C ALA A 19 2.02 -6.10 -3.24
N ILE A 20 2.29 -4.91 -3.77
CA ILE A 20 1.31 -3.83 -3.92
C ILE A 20 0.08 -4.33 -4.70
N GLU A 21 0.25 -4.96 -5.87
CA GLU A 21 -0.87 -5.47 -6.67
C GLU A 21 -1.72 -6.49 -5.91
N GLN A 22 -1.05 -7.42 -5.23
CA GLN A 22 -1.68 -8.43 -4.40
C GLN A 22 -2.47 -7.79 -3.25
N LEU A 23 -1.88 -6.81 -2.56
CA LEU A 23 -2.53 -6.11 -1.45
C LEU A 23 -3.76 -5.35 -1.93
N PHE A 24 -3.74 -4.76 -3.13
CA PHE A 24 -4.92 -4.14 -3.71
C PHE A 24 -6.06 -5.12 -3.97
N ALA A 25 -5.75 -6.28 -4.56
CA ALA A 25 -6.75 -7.32 -4.77
C ALA A 25 -7.36 -7.80 -3.44
N ILE A 26 -6.55 -7.94 -2.39
CA ILE A 26 -7.03 -8.29 -1.05
C ILE A 26 -7.87 -7.17 -0.45
N ALA A 27 -7.44 -5.91 -0.63
CA ALA A 27 -8.12 -4.73 -0.12
C ALA A 27 -9.51 -4.54 -0.73
N GLU A 28 -9.82 -5.07 -1.90
CA GLU A 28 -11.18 -5.02 -2.46
C GLU A 28 -12.18 -5.93 -1.71
N GLY A 29 -11.68 -6.96 -1.02
CA GLY A 29 -12.49 -7.92 -0.27
C GLY A 29 -13.17 -7.35 0.97
N LYS A 30 -14.03 -8.14 1.61
CA LYS A 30 -14.82 -7.72 2.80
C LYS A 30 -14.40 -8.42 4.10
N THR A 31 -13.26 -9.09 4.12
CA THR A 31 -12.75 -9.80 5.30
C THR A 31 -12.09 -8.84 6.27
N GLU A 32 -11.88 -9.25 7.53
CA GLU A 32 -11.11 -8.46 8.50
C GLU A 32 -9.71 -8.10 7.97
N GLN A 33 -9.06 -9.06 7.31
CA GLN A 33 -7.75 -8.86 6.68
C GLN A 33 -7.81 -7.80 5.56
N SER A 34 -8.85 -7.81 4.71
CA SER A 34 -9.05 -6.77 3.70
C SER A 34 -9.14 -5.37 4.32
N PHE A 35 -9.77 -5.23 5.49
CA PHE A 35 -9.82 -3.94 6.19
C PHE A 35 -8.46 -3.52 6.75
N VAL A 36 -7.68 -4.44 7.30
CA VAL A 36 -6.31 -4.14 7.77
C VAL A 36 -5.43 -3.70 6.60
N VAL A 37 -5.49 -4.40 5.47
CA VAL A 37 -4.71 -4.06 4.27
C VAL A 37 -5.10 -2.67 3.73
N ARG A 38 -6.39 -2.32 3.70
CA ARG A 38 -6.81 -0.95 3.33
C ARG A 38 -6.18 0.13 4.22
N LYS A 39 -6.22 -0.05 5.54
CA LYS A 39 -5.63 0.92 6.48
C LYS A 39 -4.12 1.03 6.28
N PHE A 40 -3.44 -0.10 6.04
CA PHE A 40 -2.02 -0.14 5.76
C PHE A 40 -1.67 0.65 4.50
N LEU A 41 -2.36 0.37 3.38
CA LEU A 41 -2.15 1.07 2.11
C LEU A 41 -2.41 2.58 2.21
N LEU A 42 -3.49 2.97 2.90
CA LEU A 42 -3.78 4.39 3.18
C LEU A 42 -2.67 5.06 4.00
N GLY A 43 -2.11 4.35 5.00
CA GLY A 43 -1.01 4.88 5.80
C GLY A 43 0.32 4.98 5.06
N CYS A 44 0.56 4.13 4.05
CA CYS A 44 1.69 4.28 3.14
C CYS A 44 1.50 5.49 2.22
N PHE A 45 0.28 5.71 1.73
CA PHE A 45 -0.05 6.84 0.86
C PHE A 45 0.04 8.20 1.58
N ASP A 46 -0.59 8.32 2.75
CA ASP A 46 -0.56 9.53 3.55
C ASP A 46 -0.51 9.18 5.05
N SER A 47 0.70 9.03 5.55
CA SER A 47 0.96 8.71 6.95
C SER A 47 0.59 9.83 7.93
N GLN A 48 0.40 11.08 7.47
CA GLN A 48 -0.04 12.17 8.33
C GLN A 48 -1.53 12.06 8.60
N LYS A 49 -2.30 11.77 7.56
CA LYS A 49 -3.76 11.64 7.60
C LYS A 49 -4.23 10.28 8.11
N PHE A 50 -3.54 9.20 7.73
CA PHE A 50 -3.93 7.83 8.03
C PHE A 50 -2.87 7.11 8.86
N LYS A 51 -3.01 7.16 10.19
CA LYS A 51 -2.16 6.38 11.09
C LYS A 51 -2.53 4.90 11.03
N PHE A 52 -1.52 4.05 10.93
CA PHE A 52 -1.67 2.60 10.99
C PHE A 52 -1.17 2.07 12.34
N ASP A 53 -1.99 1.25 13.01
CA ASP A 53 -1.60 0.56 14.24
C ASP A 53 -0.88 -0.75 13.90
N LEU A 54 0.41 -0.83 14.24
CA LEU A 54 1.24 -2.02 13.97
C LEU A 54 0.70 -3.30 14.60
N THR A 55 -0.10 -3.21 15.66
CA THR A 55 -0.70 -4.40 16.29
C THR A 55 -1.76 -5.06 15.42
N GLU A 56 -2.35 -4.32 14.47
CA GLU A 56 -3.31 -4.86 13.50
C GLU A 56 -2.64 -5.90 12.57
N PHE A 57 -1.31 -5.89 12.42
CA PHE A 57 -0.59 -6.91 11.63
C PHE A 57 -0.79 -8.34 12.16
N ARG A 58 -1.15 -8.53 13.44
CA ARG A 58 -1.47 -9.86 14.00
C ARG A 58 -2.69 -10.52 13.36
N LYS A 59 -3.50 -9.75 12.64
CA LYS A 59 -4.72 -10.21 11.96
C LYS A 59 -4.48 -10.65 10.51
N LEU A 60 -3.24 -10.50 10.02
CA LEU A 60 -2.87 -10.88 8.66
C LEU A 60 -2.39 -12.32 8.62
N ASP A 61 -2.72 -13.02 7.54
CA ASP A 61 -2.03 -14.26 7.19
C ASP A 61 -0.57 -13.93 6.86
N SER A 62 0.31 -14.89 7.11
CA SER A 62 1.75 -14.70 6.92
C SER A 62 2.13 -14.17 5.54
N SER A 63 1.48 -14.64 4.48
CA SER A 63 1.74 -14.19 3.11
C SER A 63 1.36 -12.72 2.89
N VAL A 64 0.30 -12.25 3.54
CA VAL A 64 -0.19 -10.87 3.42
C VAL A 64 0.64 -9.93 4.27
N PHE A 65 1.06 -10.37 5.46
CA PHE A 65 2.06 -9.66 6.26
C PHE A 65 3.37 -9.46 5.48
N GLN A 66 3.89 -10.51 4.84
CA GLN A 66 5.13 -10.40 4.06
C GLN A 66 4.96 -9.46 2.86
N ALA A 67 3.82 -9.48 2.19
CA ALA A 67 3.51 -8.51 1.15
C ALA A 67 3.57 -7.07 1.68
N CYS A 68 3.01 -6.78 2.86
CA CYS A 68 3.13 -5.46 3.49
C CYS A 68 4.60 -5.07 3.76
N VAL A 69 5.43 -6.00 4.22
CA VAL A 69 6.86 -5.74 4.44
C VAL A 69 7.58 -5.41 3.13
N SER A 70 7.32 -6.16 2.04
CA SER A 70 7.92 -5.88 0.74
C SER A 70 7.56 -4.50 0.20
N VAL A 71 6.37 -3.95 0.50
CA VAL A 71 6.02 -2.56 0.17
C VAL A 71 6.91 -1.57 0.93
N LEU A 72 7.07 -1.76 2.24
CA LEU A 72 7.92 -0.90 3.07
C LEU A 72 9.41 -0.99 2.67
N GLU A 73 9.85 -2.12 2.13
CA GLU A 73 11.20 -2.27 1.60
C GLU A 73 11.44 -1.41 0.36
N ILE A 74 10.44 -1.26 -0.52
CA ILE A 74 10.54 -0.35 -1.68
C ILE A 74 10.65 1.11 -1.25
N GLU A 75 9.83 1.54 -0.28
CA GLU A 75 9.87 2.91 0.27
C GLU A 75 11.25 3.29 0.85
N ARG A 76 12.10 2.30 1.14
CA ARG A 76 13.46 2.49 1.63
C ARG A 76 14.54 2.49 0.54
N LEU A 77 14.20 2.19 -0.71
CA LEU A 77 15.15 2.13 -1.83
C LEU A 77 15.51 3.53 -2.35
N GLU A 78 16.63 3.62 -3.07
CA GLU A 78 17.10 4.87 -3.66
C GLU A 78 16.14 5.42 -4.73
N SER A 79 15.91 6.73 -4.72
CA SER A 79 14.91 7.41 -5.55
C SER A 79 15.12 7.23 -7.06
N ASN A 80 16.38 7.14 -7.52
CA ASN A 80 16.76 6.97 -8.92
C ASN A 80 16.25 5.66 -9.55
N LEU A 81 16.17 4.57 -8.79
CA LEU A 81 15.65 3.28 -9.24
C LEU A 81 14.12 3.24 -9.22
N VAL A 82 13.50 4.06 -8.37
CA VAL A 82 12.06 4.28 -8.35
C VAL A 82 11.66 5.05 -9.60
N ASP A 83 12.38 6.12 -9.95
CA ASP A 83 12.11 6.98 -11.11
C ASP A 83 12.13 6.21 -12.45
N GLU A 84 13.11 5.32 -12.68
CA GLU A 84 13.17 4.46 -13.89
C GLU A 84 11.94 3.54 -14.00
N TYR A 85 11.29 3.25 -12.88
CA TYR A 85 10.13 2.36 -12.81
C TYR A 85 8.78 3.08 -12.81
N LEU A 86 8.72 4.36 -12.40
CA LEU A 86 7.50 5.19 -12.50
C LEU A 86 6.95 5.24 -13.93
N ASP A 87 7.82 5.07 -14.93
CA ASP A 87 7.45 5.05 -16.34
C ASP A 87 6.98 3.67 -16.86
N SER A 88 6.98 2.63 -16.02
CA SER A 88 6.56 1.27 -16.42
C SER A 88 5.03 1.13 -16.55
N PRO A 89 4.52 0.30 -17.49
CA PRO A 89 3.10 0.01 -17.62
C PRO A 89 2.44 -0.53 -16.34
N GLU A 90 3.18 -1.35 -15.58
CA GLU A 90 2.73 -1.92 -14.31
C GLU A 90 2.54 -0.82 -13.26
N TYR A 91 3.45 0.15 -13.17
CA TYR A 91 3.30 1.29 -12.29
C TYR A 91 2.11 2.19 -12.70
N GLN A 92 1.91 2.43 -13.99
CA GLN A 92 0.77 3.22 -14.47
C GLN A 92 -0.59 2.57 -14.15
N ALA A 93 -0.66 1.23 -14.16
CA ALA A 93 -1.84 0.50 -13.72
C ALA A 93 -2.07 0.64 -12.21
N LEU A 94 -1.00 0.75 -11.42
CA LEU A 94 -1.06 1.05 -9.99
C LEU A 94 -1.48 2.49 -9.70
N ALA A 95 -1.00 3.48 -10.46
CA ALA A 95 -1.42 4.88 -10.28
C ALA A 95 -2.95 5.04 -10.38
N LYS A 96 -3.60 4.36 -11.33
CA LYS A 96 -5.08 4.32 -11.44
C LYS A 96 -5.76 3.65 -10.25
N LYS A 97 -5.10 2.70 -9.59
CA LYS A 97 -5.59 2.09 -8.35
C LYS A 97 -5.39 3.01 -7.15
N TRP A 98 -4.39 3.88 -7.16
CA TRP A 98 -4.18 4.90 -6.13
C TRP A 98 -5.25 5.99 -6.18
N GLU A 99 -5.72 6.38 -7.37
CA GLU A 99 -6.93 7.20 -7.53
C GLU A 99 -8.17 6.53 -6.88
N LEU A 100 -8.25 5.19 -6.90
CA LEU A 100 -9.29 4.45 -6.19
C LEU A 100 -9.12 4.52 -4.65
N LEU A 101 -7.88 4.58 -4.13
CA LEU A 101 -7.64 4.82 -2.70
C LEU A 101 -8.11 6.21 -2.28
N GLU A 102 -7.92 7.23 -3.11
CA GLU A 102 -8.48 8.58 -2.89
C GLU A 102 -10.01 8.52 -2.77
N SER A 103 -10.68 7.76 -3.63
CA SER A 103 -12.14 7.55 -3.51
C SER A 103 -12.56 6.82 -2.22
N TRP A 104 -11.73 5.90 -1.69
CA TRP A 104 -11.97 5.25 -0.40
C TRP A 104 -11.70 6.17 0.78
N ALA A 105 -10.75 7.11 0.65
CA ALA A 105 -10.49 8.16 1.63
C ALA A 105 -11.69 9.12 1.75
N GLU A 106 -12.30 9.53 0.64
CA GLU A 106 -13.50 10.38 0.62
C GLU A 106 -14.71 9.70 1.29
N VAL A 107 -14.93 8.40 1.05
CA VAL A 107 -16.02 7.63 1.69
C VAL A 107 -15.82 7.52 3.21
N LEU A 108 -14.58 7.49 3.70
CA LEU A 108 -14.27 7.47 5.13
C LEU A 108 -14.47 8.85 5.77
N GLU A 109 -14.13 9.95 5.09
CA GLU A 109 -14.42 11.31 5.55
C GLU A 109 -15.93 11.55 5.65
N PHE A 110 -16.69 11.19 4.61
CA PHE A 110 -18.15 11.30 4.61
C PHE A 110 -18.81 10.51 5.75
N LYS A 111 -18.33 9.29 6.04
CA LYS A 111 -18.82 8.48 7.17
C LYS A 111 -18.45 9.06 8.53
N LYS A 112 -17.30 9.73 8.65
CA LYS A 112 -16.85 10.36 9.89
C LYS A 112 -17.72 11.58 10.19
N GLU A 113 -17.94 12.45 9.21
CA GLU A 113 -18.82 13.63 9.32
C GLU A 113 -20.28 13.27 9.59
N ALA A 114 -20.83 12.29 8.86
CA ALA A 114 -22.19 11.79 9.08
C ALA A 114 -22.38 11.16 10.48
N ARG A 115 -21.31 10.69 11.12
CA ARG A 115 -21.33 10.17 12.49
C ARG A 115 -21.27 11.31 13.51
N THR A 116 -20.52 12.38 13.26
CA THR A 116 -20.47 13.56 14.15
C THR A 116 -21.81 14.28 14.21
N VAL A 117 -22.51 14.41 13.07
CA VAL A 117 -23.82 15.06 12.97
C VAL A 117 -24.95 14.25 13.62
N ARG A 118 -24.81 12.93 13.70
CA ARG A 118 -25.86 12.03 14.22
C ARG A 118 -25.83 11.86 15.75
N PHE A 119 -24.76 12.34 16.39
CA PHE A 119 -24.54 12.26 17.85
C PHE A 119 -24.25 13.63 18.49
N SER A 120 -24.55 14.73 17.76
CA SER A 120 -24.65 16.11 18.25
C SER A 120 -26.11 16.50 18.40
#